data_AF-A0AAE9ZAN4-F1
#
_entry.id   AF-A0AAE9ZAN4-F1
#
_cell.length_a   1.000
_cell.length_b   1.000
_cell.length_c   1.000
_cell.angle_alpha   90.00
_cell.angle_beta   90.00
_cell.angle_gamma   90.00
#
_symmetry.space_group_name_H-M   'P 1'
#
loop_
_entity.id
_entity.type
_entity.pdbx_description
1 polymer ?
#
loop_
_entity_poly.entity_id
_entity_poly.type
_entity_poly.pdbx_seq_one_letter_code
_entity_poly.pdbx_strand_id
1 'polypeptide(L)' 'MSVSQIVKSWKDPAYRRSLSQGQLQKIPGHPAATNELDKEVMDGNPQAFTAMGSAICSPCPPRHCF' A
#
# COMPACT_ATOMS: atom_id res chain seq x y z
N MET A 1 1.47 -8.28 -21.33
CA MET A 1 1.02 -8.57 -19.95
C MET A 1 -0.35 -7.95 -19.79
N SER A 2 -1.32 -8.63 -19.18
CA SER A 2 -2.68 -8.09 -19.04
C SER A 2 -2.81 -7.17 -17.83
N VAL A 3 -3.79 -6.26 -17.84
CA VAL A 3 -4.05 -5.34 -16.72
C VAL A 3 -4.27 -6.09 -15.41
N SER A 4 -5.02 -7.19 -15.42
CA SER A 4 -5.26 -8.00 -14.23
C SER A 4 -3.98 -8.64 -13.66
N GLN A 5 -3.03 -9.02 -14.51
CA GLN A 5 -1.73 -9.55 -14.07
C GLN A 5 -0.85 -8.43 -13.49
N ILE A 6 -0.90 -7.22 -14.05
CA ILE A 6 -0.22 -6.05 -13.49
C ILE A 6 -0.75 -5.74 -12.09
N VAL A 7 -2.08 -5.64 -11.94
CA VAL A 7 -2.70 -5.40 -10.63
C VAL A 7 -2.37 -6.52 -9.64
N LYS A 8 -2.37 -7.78 -10.09
CA LYS A 8 -1.98 -8.92 -9.24
C LYS A 8 -0.51 -8.83 -8.81
N SER A 9 0.39 -8.40 -9.69
CA SER A 9 1.81 -8.21 -9.37
C SER A 9 2.05 -7.11 -8.32
N TRP A 10 1.13 -6.16 -8.21
CA TRP A 10 1.16 -5.12 -7.18
C TRP A 10 0.61 -5.58 -5.84
N LYS A 11 -0.47 -6.38 -5.86
CA LYS A 11 -1.20 -6.79 -4.64
C LYS A 11 -0.65 -8.05 -3.98
N ASP A 12 -0.08 -8.97 -4.76
CA ASP A 12 0.35 -10.30 -4.30
C ASP A 12 1.88 -10.44 -4.41
N PRO A 13 2.62 -10.36 -3.28
CA PRO A 13 4.07 -10.50 -3.26
C PRO A 13 4.57 -11.87 -3.72
N ALA A 14 3.82 -12.95 -3.49
CA ALA A 14 4.21 -14.29 -3.89
C ALA A 14 4.13 -14.43 -5.40
N TYR A 15 3.03 -13.94 -5.99
CA TYR A 15 2.90 -13.86 -7.44
C TYR A 15 4.00 -12.99 -8.07
N ARG A 16 4.32 -11.82 -7.50
CA ARG A 16 5.41 -10.96 -8.00
C ARG A 16 6.77 -11.65 -8.00
N ARG A 17 7.09 -12.42 -6.95
CA ARG A 17 8.35 -13.19 -6.83
C ARG A 17 8.43 -14.35 -7.85
N SER A 18 7.29 -14.87 -8.29
CA SER A 18 7.24 -15.93 -9.30
C SER A 18 7.53 -15.43 -10.74
N LEU A 19 7.56 -14.11 -10.96
CA LEU A 19 7.77 -13.54 -12.29
C LEU A 19 9.24 -13.53 -12.68
N SER A 20 9.53 -13.82 -13.95
CA SER A 20 10.87 -13.69 -14.49
C SER A 20 11.30 -12.23 -14.61
N GLN A 21 12.61 -11.99 -14.71
CA GLN A 21 13.17 -10.64 -14.84
C GLN A 21 12.60 -9.87 -16.05
N GLY A 22 12.40 -10.55 -17.19
CA GLY A 22 11.80 -9.94 -18.38
C GLY A 22 10.30 -9.62 -18.23
N GLN A 23 9.59 -10.29 -17.33
CA GLN A 23 8.21 -9.93 -16.96
C GLN A 23 8.20 -8.74 -16.00
N LEU A 24 9.09 -8.72 -15.01
CA LEU A 24 9.22 -7.62 -14.04
C LEU A 24 9.51 -6.28 -14.72
N GLN A 25 10.34 -6.26 -15.76
CA GLN A 25 10.63 -5.04 -16.54
C GLN A 25 9.41 -4.47 -17.29
N LYS A 26 8.39 -5.30 -17.54
CA LYS A 26 7.15 -4.89 -18.20
C LYS A 26 6.08 -4.42 -17.22
N ILE A 27 6.33 -4.49 -15.92
CA ILE A 27 5.39 -4.02 -14.88
C ILE A 27 5.62 -2.51 -14.69
N PRO A 28 4.61 -1.66 -14.95
CA PRO A 28 4.72 -0.24 -14.63
C PRO A 28 4.83 -0.02 -13.12
N GLY A 29 5.41 1.11 -12.73
CA GLY A 29 5.48 1.53 -11.33
C GLY A 29 4.09 1.56 -10.68
N HIS A 30 4.03 1.26 -9.37
CA HIS A 30 2.77 1.28 -8.64
C HIS A 30 2.20 2.71 -8.62
N PRO A 31 0.92 2.93 -8.95
CA PRO A 31 0.35 4.28 -9.06
C PRO A 31 0.35 5.05 -7.73
N ALA A 32 0.32 4.34 -6.59
CA ALA A 32 0.48 4.99 -5.28
C ALA A 32 1.93 5.36 -4.92
N ALA A 33 2.93 4.88 -5.67
CA ALA A 33 4.34 5.22 -5.40
C ALA A 33 4.68 6.67 -5.80
N THR A 34 3.89 7.28 -6.67
CA THR A 34 4.04 8.69 -7.07
C THR A 34 3.30 9.65 -6.15
N ASN A 35 2.52 9.15 -5.19
CA ASN A 35 1.84 10.00 -4.22
C ASN A 35 2.80 10.25 -3.06
N GLU A 36 3.34 11.47 -2.98
CA GLU A 36 4.15 11.87 -1.83
C GLU A 36 3.24 11.87 -0.61
N LEU A 37 3.51 10.96 0.33
CA LEU A 37 2.78 10.94 1.58
C LEU A 37 3.22 12.14 2.40
N ASP A 38 2.26 12.98 2.78
CA ASP A 38 2.55 14.16 3.59
C ASP A 38 3.22 13.73 4.90
N LYS A 39 4.36 14.35 5.20
CA LYS A 39 5.12 14.16 6.44
C LYS A 39 4.25 14.40 7.67
N GLU A 40 3.30 15.34 7.62
CA GLU A 40 2.42 15.62 8.73
C GLU A 40 1.47 14.44 9.04
N VAL A 41 1.07 13.70 8.01
CA VAL A 41 0.28 12.46 8.17
C VAL A 41 1.16 11.35 8.76
N MET A 42 2.42 11.25 8.34
CA MET A 42 3.38 10.28 8.89
C MET A 42 3.76 10.57 10.35
N ASP A 43 3.89 11.84 10.72
CA ASP A 43 4.16 12.30 12.09
C ASP A 43 2.93 12.15 13.00
N GLY A 44 1.83 11.61 12.47
CA GLY A 44 0.64 11.26 13.24
C GLY A 44 -0.23 12.45 13.59
N ASN A 45 -0.17 13.56 12.83
CA ASN A 45 -1.09 14.67 13.00
C ASN A 45 -2.49 14.24 12.50
N PRO A 46 -3.47 14.00 13.39
CA PRO A 46 -4.79 13.51 13.00
C PRO A 46 -5.60 14.52 12.18
N GLN A 47 -5.14 15.78 12.11
CA GLN A 47 -5.78 16.85 11.34
C GLN A 47 -5.25 16.96 9.90
N ALA A 48 -4.13 16.32 9.58
CA ALA A 48 -3.51 16.38 8.25
C ALA A 48 -4.25 15.54 7.19
N PHE A 49 -5.17 14.67 7.59
CA PHE A 49 -5.99 13.86 6.67
C PHE A 49 -7.39 14.48 6.51
N THR A 50 -7.54 15.40 5.55
CA THR A 50 -8.84 15.99 5.17
C THR A 50 -9.56 15.20 4.07
N ALA A 51 -9.47 13.87 4.07
CA ALA A 51 -10.45 13.07 3.33
C ALA A 51 -11.70 12.94 4.20
N MET A 52 -12.88 13.20 3.62
CA MET A 52 -14.19 13.04 4.27
C MET A 52 -14.49 11.57 4.63
N GLY A 53 -13.78 11.04 5.62
CA GLY A 53 -13.93 9.70 6.13
C GLY A 53 -13.18 9.59 7.44
N SER A 54 -13.90 9.29 8.52
CA SER A 54 -13.27 9.00 9.80
C SER A 54 -12.44 7.73 9.66
N ALA A 55 -11.12 7.85 9.68
CA ALA A 55 -10.25 6.72 9.99
C ALA A 55 -10.46 6.39 11.47
N ILE A 56 -11.47 5.57 11.76
CA ILE A 56 -11.59 4.94 13.08
C ILE A 56 -10.46 3.93 13.14
N CYS A 57 -9.34 4.32 13.74
CA CYS A 57 -8.33 3.38 14.17
C CYS A 57 -8.96 2.54 15.28
N SER A 58 -9.42 1.33 14.97
CA SER A 58 -9.72 0.33 16.00
C SER A 58 -8.47 0.17 16.87
N PRO A 59 -8.55 0.30 18.20
CA PRO A 59 -7.38 0.20 19.05
C PRO A 59 -6.69 -1.15 18.81
N CYS A 60 -5.37 -1.13 18.65
CA CYS A 60 -4.56 -2.34 18.57
C CYS A 60 -4.90 -3.22 19.78
N PRO A 61 -5.29 -4.50 19.59
CA PRO A 61 -5.55 -5.37 20.71
C PRO A 61 -4.29 -5.46 21.60
N PRO A 62 -4.44 -5.42 22.93
CA PRO A 62 -3.30 -5.45 23.84
C PRO A 62 -2.49 -6.74 23.62
N ARG A 63 -1.17 -6.60 23.50
CA ARG A 63 -0.24 -7.72 23.28
C ARG A 63 -0.09 -8.68 24.46
N HIS A 64 -0.68 -8.37 25.61
CA HIS A 64 -0.71 -9.24 26.78
C HIS A 64 -2.13 -9.26 27.35
N CYS A 65 -2.69 -10.46 27.46
CA CYS A 65 -3.78 -10.76 28.38
C CYS A 65 -3.11 -11.22 29.69
N PHE A 66 -3.45 -10.60 30.81
CA PHE A 66 -3.17 -11.16 32.14
C PHE A 66 -4.18 -12.25 32.46
#